data_AF-A0A7X6F8R1-F1
#
_entry.id   AF-A0A7X6F8R1-F1
#
_cell.length_a   1.000
_cell.length_b   1.000
_cell.length_c   1.000
_cell.angle_alpha   90.00
_cell.angle_beta   90.00
_cell.angle_gamma   90.00
#
_symmetry.space_group_name_H-M   'P 1'
#
loop_
_entity.id
_entity.type
_entity.pdbx_description
1 polymer ?
#
loop_
_entity_poly.entity_id
_entity_poly.type
_entity_poly.pdbx_seq_one_letter_code
_entity_poly.pdbx_strand_id
1 'polypeptide(L)' 'MSETDADWLRWARETAAIAQTGLAFTRDRYDAERFEQLRKLSAEISAHHTGADHERIAALLAVDSS' A
#
# COMPACT_ATOMS: atom_id res chain seq x y z
N MET A 1 -1.17 -6.52 18.55
CA MET A 1 -1.45 -6.09 17.17
C MET A 1 -2.95 -6.20 16.98
N SER A 2 -3.63 -5.13 16.58
CA SER A 2 -5.00 -5.27 16.10
C SER A 2 -4.93 -5.97 14.75
N GLU A 3 -5.76 -6.97 14.52
CA GLU A 3 -5.83 -7.74 13.27
C GLU A 3 -6.00 -6.83 12.03
N THR A 4 -6.60 -5.65 12.23
CA THR A 4 -6.91 -4.64 11.21
C THR A 4 -5.70 -3.86 10.66
N ASP A 5 -4.62 -3.72 11.44
CA ASP A 5 -3.43 -2.97 11.01
C ASP A 5 -2.59 -3.75 9.98
N ALA A 6 -2.75 -5.08 9.91
CA ALA A 6 -2.10 -5.89 8.89
C ALA A 6 -2.90 -5.93 7.57
N ASP A 7 -4.23 -5.80 7.66
CA ASP A 7 -5.12 -5.95 6.51
C ASP A 7 -5.02 -4.79 5.52
N TRP A 8 -4.91 -3.54 5.98
CA TRP A 8 -4.74 -2.39 5.07
C TRP A 8 -3.48 -2.53 4.22
N LEU A 9 -2.38 -3.02 4.81
CA LEU A 9 -1.11 -3.20 4.10
C LEU A 9 -1.22 -4.31 3.06
N ARG A 10 -1.90 -5.40 3.43
CA ARG A 10 -2.20 -6.49 2.50
C ARG A 10 -3.07 -6.02 1.34
N TRP A 11 -4.17 -5.31 1.61
CA TRP A 11 -5.05 -4.78 0.57
C TRP A 11 -4.37 -3.76 -0.33
N ALA A 12 -3.53 -2.88 0.23
CA ALA A 12 -2.77 -1.92 -0.55
C ALA A 12 -1.82 -2.65 -1.52
N ARG A 13 -1.09 -3.67 -1.03
CA ARG A 13 -0.20 -4.49 -1.88
C ARG A 13 -0.95 -5.26 -2.96
N GLU A 14 -2.04 -5.93 -2.61
CA GLU A 14 -2.88 -6.66 -3.57
C GLU A 14 -3.46 -5.71 -4.64
N THR A 15 -3.94 -4.54 -4.25
CA THR A 15 -4.47 -3.51 -5.15
C THR A 15 -3.39 -2.99 -6.11
N ALA A 16 -2.18 -2.71 -5.61
CA ALA A 16 -1.07 -2.28 -6.44
C ALA A 16 -0.67 -3.37 -7.47
N ALA A 17 -0.66 -4.64 -7.06
CA ALA A 17 -0.35 -5.76 -7.95
C ALA A 17 -1.39 -5.94 -9.07
N ILE A 18 -2.69 -5.78 -8.75
CA ILE A 18 -3.77 -5.80 -9.74
C ILE A 18 -3.62 -4.64 -10.72
N ALA A 19 -3.39 -3.42 -10.23
CA ALA A 19 -3.18 -2.25 -11.08
C ALA A 19 -1.96 -2.42 -12.00
N GLN A 20 -0.86 -2.96 -11.49
CA GLN A 20 0.34 -3.22 -12.28
C GLN A 20 0.09 -4.27 -13.38
N THR A 21 -0.66 -5.33 -13.06
CA THR A 21 -1.08 -6.34 -14.04
C THR A 21 -1.97 -5.71 -15.12
N GLY A 22 -2.94 -4.88 -14.71
CA GLY A 22 -3.79 -4.13 -15.63
C GLY A 22 -2.99 -3.25 -16.59
N LEU A 23 -2.02 -2.49 -16.08
CA LEU A 23 -1.14 -1.64 -16.90
C LEU A 23 -0.25 -2.44 -17.87
N ALA A 24 0.18 -3.64 -17.49
CA ALA A 24 1.03 -4.47 -18.33
C ALA A 24 0.27 -5.06 -19.55
N PHE A 25 -1.03 -5.31 -19.41
CA PHE A 25 -1.81 -6.05 -20.40
C PHE A 25 -2.92 -5.26 -21.08
N THR A 26 -3.33 -4.12 -20.53
CA THR A 26 -4.38 -3.30 -21.15
C THR A 26 -3.93 -2.71 -22.48
N ARG A 27 -4.86 -2.60 -23.42
CA ARG A 27 -4.71 -1.88 -24.69
C ARG A 27 -5.66 -0.70 -24.80
N ASP A 28 -6.54 -0.53 -23.81
CA ASP A 28 -7.49 0.59 -23.74
C ASP A 28 -6.91 1.72 -22.88
N ARG A 29 -6.94 2.95 -23.40
CA ARG A 29 -6.34 4.11 -22.73
C ARG A 29 -7.06 4.50 -21.44
N TYR A 30 -8.37 4.31 -21.39
CA TYR A 30 -9.16 4.67 -20.21
C TYR A 30 -8.93 3.65 -19.10
N ASP A 31 -8.75 2.38 -19.44
CA ASP A 31 -8.37 1.37 -18.46
C ASP A 31 -6.95 1.61 -17.94
N ALA A 32 -6.00 2.02 -18.79
CA ALA A 32 -4.67 2.43 -18.35
C ALA A 32 -4.73 3.58 -17.32
N GLU A 33 -5.49 4.65 -17.62
CA GLU A 33 -5.70 5.77 -16.69
C GLU A 33 -6.31 5.32 -15.35
N ARG A 34 -7.29 4.39 -15.38
CA ARG A 34 -7.89 3.82 -14.16
C ARG A 34 -6.89 3.03 -13.33
N PHE A 35 -6.05 2.20 -13.96
CA PHE A 35 -5.03 1.44 -13.23
C PHE A 35 -3.93 2.35 -12.66
N GLU A 36 -3.56 3.42 -13.34
CA GLU A 36 -2.66 4.44 -12.79
C GLU A 36 -3.25 5.12 -11.55
N GLN A 37 -4.55 5.48 -11.59
CA GLN A 37 -5.26 6.02 -10.43
C GLN A 37 -5.30 5.04 -9.27
N LEU A 38 -5.61 3.76 -9.51
CA LEU A 38 -5.61 2.72 -8.49
C LEU A 38 -4.22 2.51 -7.86
N ARG A 39 -3.16 2.52 -8.67
CA ARG A 39 -1.78 2.42 -8.18
C ARG A 39 -1.42 3.61 -7.29
N LYS A 40 -1.82 4.82 -7.69
CA LYS A 40 -1.59 6.04 -6.90
C LYS A 40 -2.33 5.99 -5.56
N LEU A 41 -3.60 5.58 -5.56
CA LEU A 41 -4.40 5.45 -4.34
C LEU A 41 -3.78 4.44 -3.37
N SER A 42 -3.32 3.28 -3.86
CA SER A 42 -2.63 2.29 -3.03
C SER A 42 -1.33 2.85 -2.40
N ALA A 43 -0.57 3.64 -3.15
CA ALA A 43 0.62 4.32 -2.63
C ALA A 43 0.28 5.37 -1.56
N GLU A 44 -0.81 6.13 -1.74
CA GLU A 44 -1.30 7.11 -0.76
C GLU A 44 -1.77 6.45 0.54
N ILE A 45 -2.54 5.35 0.46
CA ILE A 45 -2.94 4.55 1.62
C ILE A 45 -1.68 4.06 2.37
N SER A 46 -0.72 3.52 1.62
CA SER A 46 0.53 3.04 2.19
C SER A 46 1.30 4.16 2.89
N ALA A 47 1.47 5.31 2.25
CA ALA A 47 2.18 6.45 2.82
C ALA A 47 1.50 6.99 4.09
N HIS A 48 0.17 7.10 4.10
CA HIS A 48 -0.59 7.57 5.25
C HIS A 48 -0.41 6.67 6.47
N HIS A 49 -0.53 5.34 6.28
CA HIS A 49 -0.37 4.40 7.38
C HIS A 49 1.08 4.22 7.80
N THR A 50 2.04 4.15 6.87
CA THR A 50 3.46 4.00 7.23
C THR A 50 4.02 5.25 7.90
N GLY A 51 3.47 6.44 7.62
CA GLY A 51 3.79 7.67 8.34
C GLY A 51 3.31 7.65 9.79
N ALA A 52 2.07 7.20 10.03
CA ALA A 52 1.52 7.01 11.38
C ALA A 52 2.23 5.88 12.15
N ASP A 53 2.64 4.82 11.46
CA ASP A 53 3.32 3.67 12.06
C ASP A 53 4.83 3.85 12.18
N HIS A 54 5.46 4.84 11.53
CA HIS A 54 6.92 5.02 11.59
C HIS A 54 7.39 5.27 13.03
N GLU A 55 6.67 6.13 13.76
CA GLU A 55 6.94 6.40 15.18
C GLU A 55 6.77 5.14 16.04
N ARG A 56 5.78 4.30 15.70
CA ARG A 56 5.49 3.05 16.41
C ARG A 56 6.52 1.96 16.11
N ILE A 57 6.93 1.81 14.85
CA ILE A 57 8.00 0.90 14.40
C ILE A 57 9.33 1.32 15.02
N ALA A 58 9.64 2.62 15.03
CA ALA A 58 10.84 3.15 15.67
C ALA A 58 10.84 2.88 17.19
N ALA A 59 9.72 3.07 17.87
CA ALA A 59 9.58 2.75 19.30
C ALA A 59 9.73 1.24 19.57
N LEU A 60 9.19 0.37 18.71
CA LEU A 60 9.31 -1.08 18.85
C LEU A 60 10.76 -1.56 18.68
N LEU A 61 11.46 -1.03 17.67
CA LEU A 61 12.88 -1.31 17.42
C LEU A 61 13.78 -0.78 18.54
N ALA A 62 13.39 0.31 19.19
CA ALA A 62 14.08 0.83 20.36
C ALA A 62 13.89 -0.07 21.60
N VAL A 63 12.74 -0.75 21.72
CA VAL A 63 12.47 -1.71 22.81
C VAL A 63 13.19 -3.05 22.60
N ASP A 64 13.31 -3.53 21.36
CA ASP A 64 14.03 -4.78 21.02
C ASP A 64 15.57 -4.68 21.14
N SER A 65 16.10 -3.51 21.51
CA SER A 65 17.53 -3.27 21.72
C SER A 65 17.99 -3.43 23.19
N SER A 66 17.16 -4.02 24.07
CA SER A 66 17.45 -4.21 25.51
C SER A 66 17.45 -5.67 25.94
#